data_AF-A0A431HT02-F1
#
_entry.id   AF-A0A431HT02-F1
#
_cell.length_a   1.000
_cell.length_b   1.000
_cell.length_c   1.000
_cell.angle_alpha   90.00
_cell.angle_beta   90.00
_cell.angle_gamma   90.00
#
_symmetry.space_group_name_H-M   'P 1'
#
loop_
_entity.id
_entity.type
_entity.pdbx_description
1 polymer ?
#
loop_
_entity_poly.entity_id
_entity_poly.type
_entity_poly.pdbx_seq_one_letter_code
_entity_poly.pdbx_strand_id
1 'polypeptide(L)'
;MANHAWVKTRKVMKPEQISDIIENLNKTKFKNLLKVDYHLATLEEPGWGEHTWLVSLGKMQKVCWLETSRHFEISHGGGGGSLLWWLDISITNDVALRFNGNISDDGVSGKWKGKENYFPTLKSYLEDKLSFLPTEDREKAIKQELEFNEFLGLSEFVS
;
A
#
# COMPACT_ATOMS: atom_id res chain seq x y z
N MET A 1 -16.68 -7.39 -8.53
CA MET A 1 -15.59 -6.55 -9.04
C MET A 1 -14.50 -6.59 -8.01
N ALA A 2 -13.29 -6.98 -8.39
CA ALA A 2 -12.17 -6.95 -7.47
C ALA A 2 -11.76 -5.48 -7.30
N ASN A 3 -11.60 -5.04 -6.05
CA ASN A 3 -11.33 -3.65 -5.70
C ASN A 3 -9.81 -3.44 -5.80
N HIS A 4 -9.32 -2.79 -6.86
CA HIS A 4 -7.89 -2.65 -7.15
C HIS A 4 -7.43 -1.19 -7.18
N ALA A 5 -6.15 -0.99 -6.85
CA ALA A 5 -5.40 0.20 -7.24
C ALA A 5 -4.26 -0.19 -8.19
N TRP A 6 -3.90 0.72 -9.09
CA TRP A 6 -2.84 0.47 -10.05
C TRP A 6 -2.02 1.71 -10.39
N VAL A 7 -0.81 1.45 -10.86
CA VAL A 7 0.13 2.47 -11.33
C VAL A 7 0.53 2.17 -12.76
N LYS A 8 0.19 3.10 -13.67
CA LYS A 8 0.67 3.07 -15.07
C LYS A 8 1.88 3.97 -15.21
N THR A 9 3.01 3.40 -15.61
CA THR A 9 4.31 4.07 -15.58
C THR A 9 4.79 4.50 -16.96
N ARG A 10 5.69 5.50 -17.00
CA ARG A 10 6.42 5.87 -18.22
C ARG A 10 7.68 5.04 -18.39
N LYS A 11 8.33 4.69 -17.27
CA LYS A 11 9.54 3.88 -17.22
C LYS A 11 9.19 2.40 -17.04
N VAL A 12 9.98 1.53 -17.66
CA VAL A 12 9.92 0.08 -17.44
C VAL A 12 10.30 -0.22 -15.99
N MET A 13 9.49 -1.06 -15.36
CA MET A 13 9.72 -1.62 -14.03
C MET A 13 10.37 -2.97 -14.17
N LYS A 14 11.44 -3.20 -13.43
CA LYS A 14 11.99 -4.54 -13.22
C LYS A 14 11.56 -5.09 -11.86
N PRO A 15 11.33 -6.41 -11.72
CA PRO A 15 10.85 -7.01 -10.48
C PRO A 15 11.73 -6.68 -9.27
N GLU A 16 13.05 -6.73 -9.43
CA GLU A 16 14.00 -6.41 -8.35
C GLU A 16 13.81 -4.98 -7.82
N GLN A 17 13.42 -4.04 -8.68
CA GLN A 17 13.20 -2.65 -8.27
C GLN A 17 11.88 -2.48 -7.51
N ILE A 18 10.89 -3.34 -7.75
CA ILE A 18 9.65 -3.38 -6.97
C ILE A 18 9.92 -4.00 -5.61
N SER A 19 10.65 -5.11 -5.55
CA SER A 19 11.12 -5.70 -4.29
C SER A 19 11.88 -4.66 -3.45
N ASP A 20 12.82 -3.93 -4.05
CA ASP A 20 13.56 -2.85 -3.38
C ASP A 20 12.64 -1.79 -2.76
N ILE A 21 11.56 -1.39 -3.47
CA ILE A 21 10.59 -0.41 -2.95
C ILE A 21 9.89 -0.98 -1.72
N ILE A 22 9.35 -2.20 -1.81
CA ILE A 22 8.57 -2.80 -0.73
C ILE A 22 9.48 -3.03 0.50
N GLU A 23 10.69 -3.52 0.30
CA GLU A 23 11.67 -3.73 1.37
C GLU A 23 12.12 -2.41 2.01
N ASN A 24 12.33 -1.36 1.22
CA ASN A 24 12.69 -0.05 1.75
C ASN A 24 11.54 0.56 2.57
N LEU A 25 10.29 0.44 2.08
CA LEU A 25 9.12 0.84 2.84
C LEU A 25 9.01 0.04 4.13
N ASN A 26 9.23 -1.28 4.08
CA ASN A 26 9.20 -2.15 5.25
C ASN A 26 10.17 -1.66 6.34
N LYS A 27 11.40 -1.35 5.95
CA LYS A 27 12.44 -0.83 6.87
C LYS A 27 12.11 0.56 7.42
N THR A 28 11.64 1.47 6.57
CA THR A 28 11.55 2.90 6.91
C THR A 28 10.20 3.32 7.50
N LYS A 29 9.09 2.73 7.03
CA LYS A 29 7.74 3.04 7.50
C LYS A 29 7.14 1.94 8.37
N PHE A 30 7.41 0.68 8.06
CA PHE A 30 6.77 -0.46 8.72
C PHE A 30 7.65 -1.21 9.72
N LYS A 31 8.82 -0.66 10.05
CA LYS A 31 9.71 -1.15 11.12
C LYS A 31 10.03 -2.67 11.01
N ASN A 32 10.13 -3.18 9.78
CA ASN A 32 10.37 -4.60 9.47
C ASN A 32 9.24 -5.56 9.92
N LEU A 33 8.03 -5.05 10.12
CA LEU A 33 6.87 -5.86 10.53
C LEU A 33 6.16 -6.52 9.35
N LEU A 34 6.45 -6.12 8.11
CA LEU A 34 5.91 -6.79 6.93
C LEU A 34 6.70 -8.06 6.64
N LYS A 35 5.98 -9.14 6.35
CA LYS A 35 6.53 -10.32 5.66
C LYS A 35 6.27 -10.17 4.17
N VAL A 36 7.31 -10.25 3.36
CA VAL A 36 7.24 -10.08 1.91
C VAL A 36 7.66 -11.39 1.24
N ASP A 37 6.73 -12.03 0.54
CA ASP A 37 7.01 -13.25 -0.22
C ASP A 37 6.87 -12.94 -1.73
N TYR A 38 7.92 -13.19 -2.51
CA TYR A 38 7.93 -13.00 -3.96
C TYR A 38 7.76 -14.33 -4.69
N HIS A 39 6.93 -14.32 -5.73
CA HIS A 39 6.65 -15.46 -6.59
C HIS A 39 6.74 -15.07 -8.07
N LEU A 40 7.43 -15.90 -8.86
CA LEU A 40 7.39 -15.86 -10.32
C LEU A 40 6.32 -16.86 -10.77
N ALA A 41 5.35 -16.41 -11.57
CA ALA A 41 4.32 -17.28 -12.11
C ALA A 41 4.95 -18.37 -13.00
N THR A 42 4.46 -19.60 -12.85
CA THR A 42 4.84 -20.73 -13.70
C THR A 42 3.59 -21.34 -14.34
N LEU A 43 3.76 -22.28 -15.27
CA LEU A 43 2.63 -23.02 -15.84
C LEU A 43 1.88 -23.85 -14.78
N GLU A 44 2.59 -24.30 -13.74
CA GLU A 44 2.06 -25.14 -12.67
C GLU A 44 1.45 -24.30 -11.53
N GLU A 45 1.99 -23.10 -11.32
CA GLU A 45 1.55 -22.15 -10.31
C GLU A 45 1.26 -20.79 -10.96
N PRO A 46 0.05 -20.60 -11.53
CA PRO A 46 -0.32 -19.32 -12.12
C PRO A 46 -0.42 -18.23 -11.04
N GLY A 47 0.23 -17.10 -11.29
CA GLY A 47 0.17 -15.90 -10.45
C GLY A 47 -0.94 -14.94 -10.85
N TRP A 48 -1.09 -13.85 -10.10
CA TRP A 48 -1.95 -12.72 -10.47
C TRP A 48 -1.37 -11.93 -11.66
N GLY A 49 -0.05 -11.91 -11.75
CA GLY A 49 0.72 -11.53 -12.93
C GLY A 49 2.02 -12.33 -12.97
N GLU A 50 2.89 -12.05 -13.95
CA GLU A 50 4.18 -12.75 -14.10
C GLU A 50 5.02 -12.68 -12.82
N HIS A 51 5.01 -11.52 -12.17
CA HIS A 51 5.70 -11.26 -10.91
C HIS A 51 4.69 -10.86 -9.85
N THR A 52 4.61 -11.59 -8.75
CA THR A 52 3.66 -11.37 -7.66
C THR A 52 4.38 -11.25 -6.32
N TRP A 53 3.92 -10.32 -5.48
CA TRP A 53 4.36 -10.17 -4.09
C TRP A 53 3.16 -10.31 -3.15
N LEU A 54 3.32 -11.15 -2.13
CA LEU A 54 2.43 -11.25 -0.99
C LEU A 54 3.05 -10.43 0.15
N VAL A 55 2.35 -9.38 0.58
CA VAL A 55 2.81 -8.47 1.64
C VAL A 55 1.88 -8.64 2.83
N SER A 56 2.40 -9.22 3.91
CA SER A 56 1.62 -9.62 5.07
C SER A 56 2.01 -8.83 6.32
N LEU A 57 1.01 -8.46 7.11
CA LEU A 57 1.17 -7.82 8.43
C LEU A 57 0.28 -8.56 9.44
N GLY A 58 0.89 -9.42 10.26
CA GLY A 58 0.15 -10.35 11.10
C GLY A 58 -0.72 -11.30 10.27
N LYS A 59 -2.05 -11.27 10.48
CA LYS A 59 -3.02 -12.07 9.71
C LYS A 59 -3.55 -11.36 8.47
N MET A 60 -3.15 -10.10 8.26
CA MET A 60 -3.56 -9.31 7.10
C MET A 60 -2.59 -9.56 5.96
N GLN A 61 -3.11 -9.66 4.74
CA GLN A 61 -2.30 -9.90 3.54
C GLN A 61 -2.79 -9.03 2.38
N LYS A 62 -1.82 -8.49 1.64
CA LYS A 62 -2.00 -7.80 0.37
C LYS A 62 -1.32 -8.58 -0.73
N VAL A 63 -1.89 -8.48 -1.92
CA VAL A 63 -1.30 -9.04 -3.13
C VAL A 63 -1.04 -7.89 -4.09
N CYS A 64 0.18 -7.78 -4.57
CA CYS A 64 0.52 -6.87 -5.66
C CYS A 64 1.32 -7.58 -6.74
N TRP A 65 1.21 -7.12 -7.98
CA TRP A 65 1.81 -7.80 -9.14
C TRP A 65 2.17 -6.83 -10.25
N LEU A 66 3.05 -7.29 -11.14
CA LEU A 66 3.27 -6.67 -12.44
C LEU A 66 2.34 -7.33 -13.46
N GLU A 67 1.31 -6.60 -13.86
CA GLU A 67 0.45 -6.98 -14.99
C GLU A 67 1.22 -6.87 -16.31
N THR A 68 2.04 -5.83 -16.43
CA THR A 68 3.05 -5.68 -17.49
C THR A 68 4.27 -4.96 -16.93
N SER A 69 5.34 -4.87 -17.72
CA SER A 69 6.54 -4.10 -17.35
C SER A 69 6.30 -2.59 -17.17
N ARG A 70 5.09 -2.08 -17.44
CA ARG A 70 4.68 -0.69 -17.20
C ARG A 70 3.33 -0.55 -16.46
N HIS A 71 2.84 -1.65 -15.88
CA HIS A 71 1.58 -1.67 -15.15
C HIS A 71 1.73 -2.50 -13.88
N PHE A 72 1.70 -1.83 -12.74
CA PHE A 72 1.73 -2.43 -11.42
C PHE A 72 0.34 -2.34 -10.80
N GLU A 73 -0.13 -3.43 -10.19
CA GLU A 73 -1.43 -3.49 -9.54
C GLU A 73 -1.31 -3.98 -8.09
N ILE A 74 -2.26 -3.57 -7.25
CA ILE A 74 -2.45 -4.06 -5.89
C ILE A 74 -3.93 -4.32 -5.65
N SER A 75 -4.24 -5.45 -5.02
CA SER A 75 -5.59 -5.76 -4.58
C SER A 75 -5.83 -5.14 -3.20
N HIS A 76 -6.92 -4.40 -3.04
CA HIS A 76 -7.31 -3.88 -1.73
C HIS A 76 -7.73 -4.99 -0.75
N GLY A 77 -8.15 -6.15 -1.25
CA GLY A 77 -8.74 -7.20 -0.42
C GLY A 77 -10.10 -6.79 0.20
N GLY A 78 -10.70 -7.69 0.96
CA GLY A 78 -11.92 -7.43 1.74
C GLY A 78 -11.59 -7.19 3.22
N GLY A 79 -12.27 -6.23 3.87
CA GLY A 79 -12.23 -6.06 5.33
C GLY A 79 -10.98 -5.36 5.89
N GLY A 80 -10.21 -4.64 5.07
CA GLY A 80 -9.00 -3.96 5.53
C GLY A 80 -9.26 -2.62 6.23
N GLY A 81 -8.80 -2.50 7.48
CA GLY A 81 -8.80 -1.26 8.24
C GLY A 81 -7.84 -0.21 7.66
N SER A 82 -7.80 0.98 8.27
CA SER A 82 -7.06 2.13 7.75
C SER A 82 -5.56 1.87 7.53
N LEU A 83 -4.95 0.99 8.32
CA LEU A 83 -3.55 0.55 8.16
C LEU A 83 -3.28 -0.15 6.82
N LEU A 84 -4.19 -1.02 6.37
CA LEU A 84 -4.04 -1.71 5.09
C LEU A 84 -4.17 -0.78 3.90
N TRP A 85 -5.01 0.25 4.00
CA TRP A 85 -5.10 1.30 2.99
C TRP A 85 -3.85 2.18 2.97
N TRP A 86 -3.28 2.45 4.14
CA TRP A 86 -2.01 3.18 4.23
C TRP A 86 -0.82 2.38 3.65
N LEU A 87 -0.85 1.04 3.75
CA LEU A 87 0.09 0.16 3.04
C LEU A 87 -0.07 0.28 1.52
N ASP A 88 -1.29 0.16 1.01
CA ASP A 88 -1.58 0.24 -0.44
C ASP A 88 -1.09 1.56 -1.02
N ILE A 89 -1.44 2.67 -0.36
CA ILE A 89 -1.08 4.01 -0.84
C ILE A 89 0.43 4.25 -0.73
N SER A 90 1.10 3.68 0.27
CA SER A 90 2.56 3.81 0.40
C SER A 90 3.29 3.09 -0.73
N ILE A 91 2.89 1.86 -1.05
CA ILE A 91 3.51 1.09 -2.14
C ILE A 91 3.24 1.77 -3.50
N THR A 92 1.98 2.08 -3.80
CA THR A 92 1.62 2.70 -5.08
C THR A 92 2.23 4.10 -5.26
N ASN A 93 2.36 4.88 -4.19
CA ASN A 93 3.04 6.18 -4.21
C ASN A 93 4.51 6.07 -4.63
N ASP A 94 5.26 5.16 -4.00
CA ASP A 94 6.69 5.02 -4.25
C ASP A 94 6.96 4.42 -5.64
N VAL A 95 6.11 3.49 -6.10
CA VAL A 95 6.15 3.01 -7.49
C VAL A 95 5.89 4.17 -8.46
N ALA A 96 4.86 4.98 -8.21
CA ALA A 96 4.55 6.12 -9.08
C ALA A 96 5.68 7.17 -9.11
N LEU A 97 6.31 7.45 -7.97
CA LEU A 97 7.46 8.35 -7.88
C LEU A 97 8.66 7.81 -8.69
N ARG A 98 9.10 6.58 -8.37
CA ARG A 98 10.32 6.00 -8.97
C ARG A 98 10.22 5.87 -10.48
N PHE A 99 9.02 5.55 -10.98
CA PHE A 99 8.79 5.23 -12.39
C PHE A 99 7.99 6.30 -13.17
N ASN A 100 7.79 7.49 -12.58
CA ASN A 100 6.99 8.58 -13.16
C ASN A 100 5.59 8.09 -13.63
N GLY A 101 4.92 7.37 -12.75
CA GLY A 101 3.61 6.78 -12.98
C GLY A 101 2.44 7.69 -12.63
N ASN A 102 1.25 7.26 -13.02
CA ASN A 102 -0.02 7.77 -12.54
C ASN A 102 -0.71 6.67 -11.74
N ILE A 103 -1.16 7.00 -10.54
CA ILE A 103 -1.95 6.15 -9.67
C ILE A 103 -3.42 6.28 -10.07
N SER A 104 -4.15 5.18 -9.99
CA SER A 104 -5.60 5.10 -10.13
C SER A 104 -6.13 4.05 -9.15
N ASP A 105 -7.38 4.17 -8.76
CA ASP A 105 -8.01 3.33 -7.74
C ASP A 105 -9.48 3.13 -8.11
N ASP A 106 -9.99 1.93 -7.94
CA ASP A 106 -11.36 1.59 -8.28
C ASP A 106 -12.35 2.39 -7.43
N GLY A 107 -13.29 3.06 -8.09
CA GLY A 107 -14.26 3.94 -7.42
C GLY A 107 -13.77 5.37 -7.24
N VAL A 108 -12.54 5.70 -7.66
CA VAL A 108 -12.03 7.07 -7.74
C VAL A 108 -11.96 7.50 -9.22
N SER A 109 -12.70 8.56 -9.58
CA SER A 109 -12.74 9.04 -10.98
C SER A 109 -11.44 9.73 -11.44
N GLY A 110 -10.56 10.09 -10.50
CA GLY A 110 -9.31 10.81 -10.73
C GLY A 110 -8.07 9.92 -10.84
N LYS A 111 -7.02 10.50 -11.44
CA LYS A 111 -5.66 9.94 -11.43
C LYS A 111 -4.72 10.95 -10.81
N TRP A 112 -3.73 10.49 -10.06
CA TRP A 112 -2.77 11.38 -9.42
C TRP A 112 -1.33 10.89 -9.56
N LYS A 113 -0.39 11.79 -9.27
CA LYS A 113 1.04 11.51 -9.23
C LYS A 113 1.45 11.11 -7.83
N GLY A 114 2.47 10.26 -7.74
CA GLY A 114 3.17 10.05 -6.48
C GLY A 114 3.79 11.37 -5.98
N LYS A 115 3.85 11.54 -4.67
CA LYS A 115 4.40 12.72 -3.99
C LYS A 115 5.47 12.30 -2.99
N GLU A 116 6.57 13.05 -2.95
CA GLU A 116 7.59 12.83 -1.92
C GLU A 116 6.98 12.99 -0.53
N ASN A 117 7.36 12.11 0.39
CA ASN A 117 6.84 12.09 1.76
C ASN A 117 5.30 12.04 1.82
N TYR A 118 4.64 11.36 0.87
CA TYR A 118 3.19 11.16 0.94
C TYR A 118 2.84 10.21 2.09
N PHE A 119 2.07 10.72 3.04
CA PHE A 119 1.68 10.05 4.30
C PHE A 119 2.84 9.31 4.98
N PRO A 120 3.79 10.03 5.60
CA PRO A 120 4.96 9.42 6.23
C PRO A 120 4.60 8.50 7.41
N THR A 121 3.46 8.75 8.07
CA THR A 121 2.97 7.95 9.20
C THR A 121 1.49 7.59 9.02
N LEU A 122 1.03 6.54 9.70
CA LEU A 122 -0.38 6.17 9.73
C LEU A 122 -1.26 7.33 10.22
N LYS A 123 -0.79 8.07 11.23
CA LYS A 123 -1.48 9.25 11.74
C LYS A 123 -1.70 10.31 10.65
N SER A 124 -0.66 10.65 9.88
CA SER A 124 -0.80 11.63 8.79
C SER A 124 -1.77 11.19 7.70
N TYR A 125 -1.85 9.88 7.44
CA TYR A 125 -2.86 9.31 6.53
C TYR A 125 -4.27 9.45 7.11
N LEU A 126 -4.47 9.14 8.39
CA LEU A 126 -5.76 9.26 9.05
C LEU A 126 -6.23 10.71 9.12
N GLU A 127 -5.33 11.67 9.37
CA GLU A 127 -5.62 13.11 9.39
C GLU A 127 -6.21 13.60 8.06
N ASP A 128 -5.65 13.14 6.94
CA ASP A 128 -6.17 13.47 5.60
C ASP A 128 -7.47 12.72 5.28
N LYS A 129 -7.48 11.40 5.50
CA LYS A 129 -8.65 10.54 5.25
C LYS A 129 -9.90 11.03 5.99
N LEU A 130 -9.72 11.51 7.23
CA LEU A 130 -10.79 11.97 8.10
C LEU A 130 -10.93 13.50 8.12
N SER A 131 -10.31 14.20 7.16
CA SER A 131 -10.34 15.67 7.08
C SER A 131 -11.74 16.27 6.94
N PHE A 132 -12.71 15.47 6.47
CA PHE A 132 -14.12 15.85 6.34
C PHE A 132 -14.86 15.93 7.69
N LEU A 133 -14.31 15.36 8.76
CA LEU A 133 -14.89 15.43 10.10
C LEU A 133 -14.52 16.74 10.81
N PRO A 134 -15.37 17.23 11.73
CA PRO A 134 -15.00 18.28 12.68
C PRO A 134 -13.75 17.88 13.49
N THR A 135 -12.95 18.86 13.91
CA THR A 135 -11.64 18.63 14.56
C THR A 135 -11.72 17.68 15.75
N GLU A 136 -12.68 17.87 16.67
CA GLU A 136 -12.82 17.03 17.86
C GLU A 136 -13.18 15.57 17.51
N ASP A 137 -14.11 15.38 16.57
CA ASP A 137 -14.50 14.05 16.10
C ASP A 137 -13.37 13.36 15.36
N ARG A 138 -12.61 14.12 14.55
CA ARG A 138 -11.43 13.63 13.83
C ARG A 138 -10.35 13.15 14.81
N GLU A 139 -10.00 13.95 15.81
CA GLU A 139 -8.99 13.58 16.82
C GLU A 139 -9.40 12.32 17.58
N LYS A 140 -10.68 12.22 17.96
CA LYS A 140 -11.23 11.03 18.62
C LYS A 140 -11.16 9.79 17.73
N ALA A 141 -11.54 9.91 16.46
CA ALA A 141 -11.50 8.81 15.50
C ALA A 141 -10.06 8.34 15.20
N ILE A 142 -9.13 9.29 15.04
CA ILE A 142 -7.69 8.98 14.87
C ILE A 142 -7.18 8.21 16.08
N LYS A 143 -7.46 8.71 17.30
CA LYS A 143 -7.04 8.06 18.53
C LYS A 143 -7.57 6.62 18.63
N GLN A 144 -8.84 6.41 18.33
CA GLN A 144 -9.45 5.08 18.35
C GLN A 144 -8.79 4.11 17.34
N GLU A 145 -8.49 4.57 16.13
CA GLU A 145 -7.78 3.76 15.14
C GLU A 145 -6.35 3.41 15.59
N LEU A 146 -5.63 4.37 16.15
CA LEU A 146 -4.28 4.13 16.66
C LEU A 146 -4.29 3.14 17.84
N GLU A 147 -5.18 3.32 18.82
CA GLU A 147 -5.36 2.41 19.95
C GLU A 147 -5.77 1.00 19.50
N PHE A 148 -6.60 0.89 18.46
CA PHE A 148 -6.97 -0.41 17.88
C PHE A 148 -5.75 -1.11 17.27
N ASN A 149 -4.88 -0.38 16.57
CA ASN A 149 -3.65 -0.96 16.02
C ASN A 149 -2.67 -1.36 17.14
N GLU A 150 -2.54 -0.55 18.19
CA GLU A 150 -1.79 -0.94 19.41
C GLU A 150 -2.31 -2.25 20.01
N PHE A 151 -3.64 -2.38 20.16
CA PHE A 151 -4.27 -3.61 20.66
C PHE A 151 -3.98 -4.83 19.79
N LEU A 152 -3.86 -4.65 18.47
CA LEU A 152 -3.46 -5.72 17.54
C LEU A 152 -1.96 -6.07 17.62
N GLY A 153 -1.21 -5.49 18.56
CA GLY A 153 0.23 -5.68 18.71
C GLY A 153 1.06 -4.88 17.70
N LEU A 154 0.46 -3.86 17.10
CA LEU A 154 1.06 -3.00 16.08
C LEU A 154 1.42 -1.62 16.66
N SER A 155 1.78 -1.59 17.95
CA SER A 155 2.08 -0.35 18.71
C SER A 155 3.22 0.46 18.12
N GLU A 156 4.13 -0.20 17.42
CA GLU A 156 5.22 0.45 16.70
C GLU A 156 4.73 1.39 15.59
N PHE A 157 3.49 1.32 15.14
CA PHE A 157 2.93 2.24 14.13
C PHE A 157 2.32 3.52 14.69
N VAL A 158 2.19 3.61 16.02
CA VAL A 158 1.47 4.70 16.71
C VAL A 158 2.42 5.78 17.26
N SER A 159 3.71 5.48 17.36
CA SER A 159 4.76 6.36 17.90
C SER A 159 5.41 7.28 16.87
#